data_AF-A0A3P8ALJ7-F1
#
_entry.id   AF-A0A3P8ALJ7-F1
#
_cell.length_a   1.000
_cell.length_b   1.000
_cell.length_c   1.000
_cell.angle_alpha   90.00
_cell.angle_beta   90.00
_cell.angle_gamma   90.00
#
_symmetry.space_group_name_H-M   'P 1'
#
loop_
_entity.id
_entity.type
_entity.pdbx_description
1 polymer ?
#
loop_
_entity_poly.entity_id
_entity_poly.type
_entity_poly.pdbx_seq_one_letter_code
_entity_poly.pdbx_strand_id
1 'polypeptide(L)'
;MLGRVATELLCVQVYVYSIKNPDEIMTGEIPVVKESGPYTFVKTVVNKVLSHSNGLVKFKRYVTYNFSESESCQTCILGNRIWIPNMIYQKFVEAASTTGMRAAATTLLSQTAFLEVEVGEFLFEGYKDPFLDKVCDIPFMNFVCDSILDLPDRIGLFYEANNTNDGVYEIHDGVENPAELGKIASWNGKKTVDQSWWSSENARTIRGTEGMLFPPFLKKSDRIYVFISQLCRSVWLEFQKEIEYEGVPAYRFVLPPEVFDPTAPENEGFCNPTDKKFFDSQNETDDCFPKGLLEISKCQRSQPPIMISLPNFNFASDEVRQSVKGLNSTDPDRDIILVDIEPRLGAVLRAHRRSQVNIEMWKGRDLVFP
;
A
#
# COMPACT_ATOMS: atom_id res chain seq x y z
N MET A 1 26.26 26.41 22.23
CA MET A 1 25.97 26.01 20.84
C MET A 1 24.73 25.13 20.85
N LEU A 2 23.57 25.72 20.57
CA LEU A 2 22.34 24.95 20.35
C LEU A 2 22.45 24.39 18.93
N GLY A 3 22.95 23.16 18.82
CA GLY A 3 22.91 22.42 17.57
C GLY A 3 21.45 22.30 17.14
N ARG A 4 21.15 22.78 15.93
CA ARG A 4 19.91 22.45 15.26
C ARG A 4 19.87 20.92 15.22
N VAL A 5 18.92 20.30 15.93
CA VAL A 5 18.52 18.92 15.61
C VAL A 5 18.17 18.99 14.14
N ALA A 6 18.93 18.30 13.29
CA ALA A 6 18.61 18.21 11.88
C ALA A 6 17.18 17.70 11.80
N THR A 7 16.26 18.55 11.37
CA THR A 7 14.96 18.09 10.90
C THR A 7 15.27 17.27 9.67
N GLU A 8 15.48 15.96 9.86
CA GLU A 8 15.59 15.02 8.74
C GLU A 8 14.34 15.22 7.87
N LEU A 9 14.57 15.62 6.63
CA LEU A 9 13.51 15.78 5.65
C LEU A 9 12.94 14.38 5.37
N LEU A 10 11.76 14.09 5.89
CA LEU A 10 11.01 12.92 5.48
C LEU A 10 10.54 13.18 4.05
N CYS A 11 10.94 12.33 3.12
CA CYS A 11 10.55 12.43 1.71
C CYS A 11 9.78 11.18 1.28
N VAL A 12 8.83 11.37 0.37
CA VAL A 12 8.20 10.29 -0.38
C VAL A 12 8.57 10.46 -1.84
N GLN A 13 9.23 9.47 -2.41
CA GLN A 13 9.55 9.42 -3.83
C GLN A 13 8.61 8.43 -4.49
N VAL A 14 7.88 8.91 -5.50
CA VAL A 14 6.92 8.11 -6.26
C VAL A 14 7.45 7.89 -7.67
N TYR A 15 7.49 6.63 -8.09
CA TYR A 15 7.84 6.22 -9.45
C TYR A 15 6.58 5.67 -10.09
N VAL A 16 6.13 6.29 -11.17
CA VAL A 16 4.88 5.93 -11.84
C VAL A 16 5.19 5.19 -13.13
N TYR A 17 4.43 4.14 -13.42
CA TYR A 17 4.64 3.29 -14.59
C TYR A 17 3.49 3.48 -15.58
N SER A 18 3.74 4.23 -16.66
CA SER A 18 2.75 4.45 -17.71
C SER A 18 2.68 3.25 -18.64
N ILE A 19 1.48 2.75 -18.91
CA ILE A 19 1.23 1.70 -19.90
C ILE A 19 1.58 2.20 -21.31
N LYS A 20 2.06 1.29 -22.17
CA LYS A 20 2.47 1.57 -23.55
C LYS A 20 1.66 0.86 -24.62
N ASN A 21 0.95 -0.20 -24.26
CA ASN A 21 0.20 -1.06 -25.18
C ASN A 21 -1.22 -1.37 -24.65
N PRO A 22 -2.04 -0.36 -24.31
CA PRO A 22 -3.35 -0.57 -23.70
C PRO A 22 -4.29 -1.41 -24.56
N ASP A 23 -4.27 -1.21 -25.88
CA ASP A 23 -5.12 -1.92 -26.83
C ASP A 23 -4.71 -3.40 -26.97
N GLU A 24 -3.41 -3.67 -27.02
CA GLU A 24 -2.88 -5.01 -27.13
C GLU A 24 -3.17 -5.84 -25.87
N ILE A 25 -3.15 -5.23 -24.68
CA ILE A 25 -3.52 -5.91 -23.43
C ILE A 25 -4.95 -6.43 -23.49
N MET A 26 -5.87 -5.69 -24.13
CA MET A 26 -7.27 -6.13 -24.31
C MET A 26 -7.39 -7.40 -25.17
N THR A 27 -6.37 -7.69 -25.98
CA THR A 27 -6.29 -8.92 -26.81
C THR A 27 -5.47 -10.03 -26.16
N GLY A 28 -4.95 -9.83 -24.95
CA GLY A 28 -4.20 -10.81 -24.17
C GLY A 28 -2.68 -10.68 -24.21
N GLU A 29 -2.15 -9.60 -24.79
CA GLU A 29 -0.71 -9.34 -24.75
C GLU A 29 -0.24 -8.91 -23.36
N ILE A 30 1.03 -9.20 -23.05
CA ILE A 30 1.64 -8.83 -21.76
C ILE A 30 1.75 -7.30 -21.66
N PRO A 31 1.31 -6.66 -20.55
CA PRO A 31 1.49 -5.23 -20.33
C PRO A 31 2.95 -4.79 -20.44
N VAL A 32 3.17 -3.72 -21.18
CA VAL A 32 4.46 -3.02 -21.31
C VAL A 32 4.33 -1.66 -20.65
N VAL A 33 5.19 -1.36 -19.69
CA VAL A 33 5.20 -0.10 -18.95
C VAL A 33 6.49 0.68 -19.17
N LYS A 34 6.42 1.98 -18.93
CA LYS A 34 7.59 2.88 -18.86
C LYS A 34 7.56 3.66 -17.56
N GLU A 35 8.63 3.56 -16.79
CA GLU A 35 8.83 4.32 -15.57
C GLU A 35 8.93 5.83 -15.86
N SER A 36 8.37 6.62 -14.95
CA SER A 36 8.52 8.05 -14.82
C SER A 36 8.68 8.39 -13.34
N GLY A 37 9.82 8.95 -12.95
CA GLY A 37 10.08 9.32 -11.56
C GLY A 37 11.56 9.64 -11.29
N PRO A 38 11.91 9.97 -10.03
CA PRO A 38 10.97 10.15 -8.93
C PRO A 38 10.20 11.47 -9.01
N TYR A 39 8.91 11.43 -8.66
CA TYR A 39 8.14 12.58 -8.20
C TYR A 39 8.29 12.66 -6.69
N THR A 40 8.94 13.70 -6.18
CA THR A 40 9.35 13.79 -4.78
C THR A 40 8.43 14.74 -4.01
N PHE A 41 7.92 14.26 -2.87
CA PHE A 41 7.09 15.02 -1.95
C PHE A 41 7.80 15.12 -0.59
N VAL A 42 7.98 16.35 -0.11
CA VAL A 42 8.44 16.62 1.26
C VAL A 42 7.27 16.38 2.20
N LYS A 43 7.47 15.46 3.14
CA LYS A 43 6.49 15.01 4.12
C LYS A 43 6.69 15.75 5.44
N THR A 44 5.66 16.42 5.90
CA THR A 44 5.62 17.01 7.26
C THR A 44 4.72 16.16 8.14
N VAL A 45 5.23 15.77 9.32
CA VAL A 45 4.49 14.93 10.28
C VAL A 45 4.24 15.70 11.57
N VAL A 46 3.00 15.75 12.01
CA VAL A 46 2.60 16.40 13.27
C VAL A 46 1.79 15.43 14.13
N ASN A 47 2.30 15.11 15.32
CA ASN A 47 1.55 14.31 16.30
C ASN A 47 0.73 15.23 17.20
N LYS A 48 -0.60 15.13 17.12
CA LYS A 48 -1.53 15.81 18.03
C LYS A 48 -1.87 14.86 19.18
N VAL A 49 -1.28 15.11 20.36
CA VAL A 49 -1.58 14.37 21.58
C VAL A 49 -3.00 14.70 22.04
N LEU A 50 -3.79 13.66 22.32
CA LEU A 50 -5.16 13.73 22.81
C LEU A 50 -5.22 13.55 24.33
N SER A 51 -4.41 12.63 24.86
CA SER A 51 -4.29 12.39 26.30
C SER A 51 -2.99 11.67 26.64
N HIS A 52 -2.55 11.80 27.89
CA HIS A 52 -1.47 11.02 28.49
C HIS A 52 -1.88 10.66 29.92
N SER A 53 -2.11 9.39 30.19
CA SER A 53 -2.49 8.89 31.51
C SER A 53 -2.20 7.39 31.62
N ASN A 54 -1.95 6.91 32.84
CA ASN A 54 -1.76 5.49 33.14
C ASN A 54 -0.73 4.79 32.23
N GLY A 55 0.42 5.43 31.97
CA GLY A 55 1.47 4.85 31.12
C GLY A 55 1.15 4.82 29.61
N LEU A 56 0.06 5.46 29.18
CA LEU A 56 -0.42 5.46 27.79
C LEU A 56 -0.49 6.88 27.21
N VAL A 57 0.04 7.05 26.00
CA VAL A 57 -0.08 8.27 25.19
C VAL A 57 -1.02 8.00 24.04
N LYS A 58 -2.10 8.79 23.95
CA LYS A 58 -3.07 8.73 22.86
C LYS A 58 -2.89 9.92 21.94
N PHE A 59 -2.76 9.70 20.64
CA PHE A 59 -2.50 10.76 19.66
C PHE A 59 -3.09 10.46 18.28
N LYS A 60 -3.20 11.52 17.46
CA LYS A 60 -3.42 11.43 16.01
C LYS A 60 -2.18 11.94 15.28
N ARG A 61 -1.76 11.26 14.22
CA ARG A 61 -0.63 11.69 13.38
C ARG A 61 -1.13 12.30 12.09
N TYR A 62 -0.94 13.60 11.93
CA TYR A 62 -1.25 14.30 10.70
C TYR A 62 -0.05 14.32 9.77
N VAL A 63 -0.28 14.04 8.49
CA VAL A 63 0.77 14.03 7.47
C VAL A 63 0.39 14.98 6.35
N THR A 64 1.29 15.91 6.01
CA THR A 64 1.17 16.79 4.85
C THR A 64 2.22 16.42 3.82
N TYR A 65 1.85 16.43 2.54
CA TYR A 65 2.72 16.17 1.40
C TYR A 65 2.83 17.43 0.55
N ASN A 66 4.05 17.92 0.35
CA ASN A 66 4.32 19.07 -0.51
C ASN A 66 5.22 18.63 -1.65
N PHE A 67 4.76 18.78 -2.89
CA PHE A 67 5.58 18.46 -4.06
C PHE A 67 6.83 19.33 -4.11
N SER A 68 7.99 18.70 -4.36
CA SER A 68 9.27 19.36 -4.47
C SER A 68 9.84 19.12 -5.87
N GLU A 69 9.74 20.14 -6.72
CA GLU A 69 10.28 20.10 -8.08
C GLU A 69 11.81 19.93 -8.06
N SER A 70 12.51 20.58 -7.11
CA SER A 70 13.98 20.51 -7.02
C SER A 70 14.52 19.14 -6.61
N GLU A 71 13.73 18.35 -5.88
CA GLU A 71 14.08 16.99 -5.45
C GLU A 71 13.48 15.92 -6.38
N SER A 72 12.71 16.33 -7.40
CA SER A 72 12.13 15.44 -8.41
C SER A 72 13.06 15.29 -9.62
N CYS A 73 12.80 14.31 -10.48
CA CYS A 73 13.56 14.19 -11.73
C CYS A 73 13.34 15.43 -12.63
N GLN A 74 14.32 15.78 -13.47
CA GLN A 74 14.28 17.00 -14.29
C GLN A 74 13.04 17.12 -15.19
N THR A 75 12.46 15.98 -15.59
CA THR A 75 11.28 15.91 -16.46
C THR A 75 10.00 15.60 -15.69
N CYS A 76 10.04 15.53 -14.35
CA CYS A 76 8.93 15.10 -13.50
C CYS A 76 8.07 16.30 -13.10
N ILE A 77 7.08 16.63 -13.93
CA ILE A 77 6.05 17.62 -13.60
C ILE A 77 4.71 16.91 -13.34
N LEU A 78 3.92 17.38 -12.37
CA LEU A 78 2.67 16.72 -12.00
C LEU A 78 1.63 16.71 -13.13
N GLY A 79 1.69 17.66 -14.07
CA GLY A 79 0.84 17.68 -15.27
C GLY A 79 1.25 16.70 -16.37
N ASN A 80 2.32 15.91 -16.19
CA ASN A 80 2.68 14.87 -17.15
C ASN A 80 1.57 13.83 -17.25
N ARG A 81 1.23 13.47 -18.49
CA ARG A 81 0.20 12.46 -18.76
C ARG A 81 0.75 11.04 -18.81
N ILE A 82 -0.02 10.12 -18.25
CA ILE A 82 0.30 8.71 -18.14
C ILE A 82 -0.95 7.86 -18.42
N TRP A 83 -0.73 6.70 -19.02
CA TRP A 83 -1.79 5.69 -19.20
C TRP A 83 -1.82 4.77 -17.98
N ILE A 84 -3.00 4.65 -17.35
CA ILE A 84 -3.23 3.83 -16.17
C ILE A 84 -4.38 2.83 -16.40
N PRO A 85 -4.40 1.71 -15.66
CA PRO A 85 -5.58 0.85 -15.58
C PRO A 85 -6.77 1.62 -14.98
N ASN A 86 -7.95 1.48 -15.58
CA ASN A 86 -9.17 2.08 -15.07
C ASN A 86 -9.77 1.22 -13.95
N MET A 87 -9.61 1.68 -12.70
CA MET A 87 -10.14 0.98 -11.52
C MET A 87 -11.68 0.92 -11.51
N ILE A 88 -12.36 1.94 -12.05
CA ILE A 88 -13.83 1.97 -12.15
C ILE A 88 -14.33 0.92 -13.14
N TYR A 89 -13.65 0.80 -14.28
CA TYR A 89 -13.94 -0.26 -15.24
C TYR A 89 -13.91 -1.64 -14.58
N GLN A 90 -12.88 -1.93 -13.77
CA GLN A 90 -12.79 -3.21 -13.06
C GLN A 90 -13.88 -3.42 -12.01
N LYS A 91 -14.37 -2.35 -11.36
CA LYS A 91 -15.54 -2.45 -10.48
C LYS A 91 -16.79 -2.88 -11.23
N PHE A 92 -17.00 -2.38 -12.44
CA PHE A 92 -18.11 -2.83 -13.28
C PHE A 92 -17.90 -4.25 -13.82
N VAL A 93 -16.67 -4.66 -14.14
CA VAL A 93 -16.34 -6.05 -14.49
C VAL A 93 -16.67 -7.00 -13.33
N GLU A 94 -16.32 -6.62 -12.10
CA GLU A 94 -16.63 -7.37 -10.88
C GLU A 94 -18.15 -7.49 -10.66
N ALA A 95 -18.87 -6.37 -10.73
CA ALA A 95 -20.32 -6.35 -10.59
C ALA A 95 -20.99 -7.22 -11.66
N ALA A 96 -20.59 -7.08 -12.93
CA ALA A 96 -21.14 -7.83 -14.04
C ALA A 96 -20.88 -9.35 -13.93
N SER A 97 -19.76 -9.73 -13.32
CA SER A 97 -19.41 -11.14 -13.04
C SER A 97 -20.22 -11.74 -11.88
N THR A 98 -20.93 -10.91 -11.10
CA THR A 98 -21.72 -11.36 -9.95
C THR A 98 -23.15 -11.73 -10.36
N THR A 99 -23.61 -12.89 -9.87
CA THR A 99 -24.99 -13.37 -10.12
C THR A 99 -26.02 -12.33 -9.68
N GLY A 100 -26.93 -11.96 -10.57
CA GLY A 100 -27.96 -10.94 -10.32
C GLY A 100 -27.58 -9.51 -10.73
N MET A 101 -26.30 -9.25 -11.05
CA MET A 101 -25.80 -7.93 -11.46
C MET A 101 -25.28 -7.88 -12.91
N ARG A 102 -25.59 -8.89 -13.73
CA ARG A 102 -25.18 -8.97 -15.14
C ARG A 102 -25.56 -7.74 -15.99
N ALA A 103 -26.60 -7.00 -15.61
CA ALA A 103 -26.98 -5.75 -16.28
C ALA A 103 -25.86 -4.69 -16.25
N ALA A 104 -24.97 -4.74 -15.26
CA ALA A 104 -23.79 -3.88 -15.18
C ALA A 104 -22.86 -4.03 -16.40
N ALA A 105 -22.89 -5.17 -17.11
CA ALA A 105 -22.08 -5.35 -18.32
C ALA A 105 -22.39 -4.32 -19.42
N THR A 106 -23.60 -3.74 -19.44
CA THR A 106 -23.99 -2.72 -20.43
C THR A 106 -23.21 -1.42 -20.29
N THR A 107 -22.71 -1.11 -19.09
CA THR A 107 -21.91 0.10 -18.83
C THR A 107 -20.51 -0.01 -19.40
N LEU A 108 -19.98 -1.24 -19.51
CA LEU A 108 -18.65 -1.52 -20.06
C LEU A 108 -18.51 -1.08 -21.52
N LEU A 109 -19.62 -1.02 -22.27
CA LEU A 109 -19.66 -0.51 -23.65
C LEU A 109 -19.31 0.98 -23.75
N SER A 110 -19.55 1.71 -22.66
CA SER A 110 -19.34 3.16 -22.60
C SER A 110 -18.06 3.52 -21.86
N GLN A 111 -17.30 2.55 -21.37
CA GLN A 111 -16.08 2.76 -20.60
C GLN A 111 -14.86 2.19 -21.31
N THR A 112 -13.68 2.58 -20.85
CA THR A 112 -12.39 2.06 -21.32
C THR A 112 -11.65 1.41 -20.16
N ALA A 113 -10.99 0.28 -20.43
CA ALA A 113 -10.20 -0.45 -19.44
C ALA A 113 -8.92 0.29 -19.03
N PHE A 114 -8.47 1.23 -19.85
CA PHE A 114 -7.31 2.08 -19.61
C PHE A 114 -7.67 3.52 -19.96
N LEU A 115 -7.12 4.46 -19.20
CA LEU A 115 -7.34 5.89 -19.43
C LEU A 115 -6.06 6.70 -19.19
N GLU A 116 -5.99 7.86 -19.83
CA GLU A 116 -4.89 8.80 -19.70
C GLU A 116 -5.26 9.89 -18.68
N VAL A 117 -4.41 10.10 -17.68
CA VAL A 117 -4.56 11.12 -16.63
C VAL A 117 -3.24 11.83 -16.36
N GLU A 118 -3.31 12.98 -15.70
CA GLU A 118 -2.11 13.64 -15.18
C GLU A 118 -1.59 12.93 -13.93
N VAL A 119 -0.28 12.97 -13.71
CA VAL A 119 0.37 12.36 -12.52
C VAL A 119 -0.19 12.96 -11.22
N GLY A 120 -0.41 14.27 -11.18
CA GLY A 120 -1.01 14.96 -10.02
C GLY A 120 -2.40 14.43 -9.68
N GLU A 121 -3.24 14.24 -10.70
CA GLU A 121 -4.58 13.65 -10.58
C GLU A 121 -4.52 12.19 -10.12
N PHE A 122 -3.66 11.36 -10.73
CA PHE A 122 -3.54 9.96 -10.33
C PHE A 122 -3.06 9.79 -8.87
N LEU A 123 -2.20 10.71 -8.40
CA LEU A 123 -1.61 10.63 -7.07
C LEU A 123 -2.48 11.30 -5.99
N PHE A 124 -2.57 12.63 -5.96
CA PHE A 124 -3.09 13.38 -4.81
C PHE A 124 -4.35 14.19 -5.11
N GLU A 125 -4.53 14.70 -6.33
CA GLU A 125 -5.67 15.55 -6.68
C GLU A 125 -6.94 14.74 -6.96
N GLY A 126 -6.78 13.47 -7.36
CA GLY A 126 -7.83 12.56 -7.76
C GLY A 126 -8.40 12.91 -9.13
N TYR A 127 -8.47 11.98 -10.08
CA TYR A 127 -9.14 12.22 -11.36
C TYR A 127 -10.64 11.90 -11.25
N LYS A 128 -11.45 12.53 -12.10
CA LYS A 128 -12.85 12.14 -12.29
C LYS A 128 -12.92 11.14 -13.44
N ASP A 129 -13.52 9.97 -13.22
CA ASP A 129 -13.69 9.03 -14.33
C ASP A 129 -14.62 9.65 -15.40
N PRO A 130 -14.20 9.72 -16.68
CA PRO A 130 -14.93 10.43 -17.72
C PRO A 130 -16.33 9.88 -18.02
N PHE A 131 -16.64 8.68 -17.56
CA PHE A 131 -17.84 7.92 -17.89
C PHE A 131 -18.72 7.67 -16.67
N LEU A 132 -18.18 7.81 -15.46
CA LEU A 132 -18.87 7.52 -14.20
C LEU A 132 -20.18 8.30 -14.06
N ASP A 133 -20.17 9.64 -14.22
CA ASP A 133 -21.39 10.47 -14.10
C ASP A 133 -22.50 9.97 -15.04
N LYS A 134 -22.16 9.78 -16.32
CA LYS A 134 -23.11 9.35 -17.35
C LYS A 134 -23.67 7.96 -17.08
N VAL A 135 -22.84 7.07 -16.55
CA VAL A 135 -23.25 5.70 -16.23
C VAL A 135 -24.15 5.69 -15.01
N CYS A 136 -23.85 6.46 -13.97
CA CYS A 136 -24.65 6.50 -12.77
C CYS A 136 -26.01 7.16 -13.04
N ASP A 137 -26.08 8.20 -13.89
CA ASP A 137 -27.33 8.85 -14.31
C ASP A 137 -28.36 7.91 -14.99
N ILE A 138 -27.96 6.72 -15.44
CA ILE A 138 -28.88 5.74 -16.03
C ILE A 138 -29.87 5.24 -14.95
N PRO A 139 -31.20 5.25 -15.20
CA PRO A 139 -32.18 4.70 -14.27
C PRO A 139 -31.80 3.27 -13.86
N PHE A 140 -31.91 2.93 -12.57
CA PHE A 140 -31.44 1.69 -11.92
C PHE A 140 -29.91 1.63 -11.63
N MET A 141 -29.05 2.30 -12.40
CA MET A 141 -27.60 2.29 -12.17
C MET A 141 -27.14 3.22 -11.05
N ASN A 142 -27.87 4.30 -10.76
CA ASN A 142 -27.62 5.14 -9.59
C ASN A 142 -27.53 4.32 -8.29
N PHE A 143 -28.45 3.37 -8.07
CA PHE A 143 -28.42 2.49 -6.90
C PHE A 143 -27.18 1.58 -6.90
N VAL A 144 -26.73 1.12 -8.07
CA VAL A 144 -25.52 0.30 -8.19
C VAL A 144 -24.28 1.13 -7.86
N CYS A 145 -24.17 2.36 -8.37
CA CYS A 145 -23.05 3.24 -8.06
C CYS A 145 -22.98 3.61 -6.57
N ASP A 146 -24.10 4.10 -6.01
CA ASP A 146 -24.12 4.69 -4.67
C ASP A 146 -24.20 3.63 -3.57
N SER A 147 -25.04 2.62 -3.74
CA SER A 147 -25.37 1.68 -2.67
C SER A 147 -24.64 0.33 -2.77
N ILE A 148 -24.16 -0.04 -3.95
CA ILE A 148 -23.47 -1.32 -4.17
C ILE A 148 -21.96 -1.12 -4.32
N LEU A 149 -21.54 -0.18 -5.16
CA LEU A 149 -20.12 0.03 -5.48
C LEU A 149 -19.44 1.07 -4.57
N ASP A 150 -20.21 1.93 -3.89
CA ASP A 150 -19.71 3.01 -3.01
C ASP A 150 -18.60 3.84 -3.69
N LEU A 151 -18.81 4.22 -4.96
CA LEU A 151 -17.78 4.86 -5.76
C LEU A 151 -17.53 6.31 -5.29
N PRO A 152 -16.27 6.72 -5.08
CA PRO A 152 -15.96 8.10 -4.75
C PRO A 152 -16.09 9.02 -5.98
N ASP A 153 -16.36 10.31 -5.75
CA ASP A 153 -16.45 11.32 -6.82
C ASP A 153 -15.14 11.48 -7.61
N ARG A 154 -14.00 11.22 -6.95
CA ARG A 154 -12.65 11.27 -7.52
C ARG A 154 -11.84 10.07 -7.06
N ILE A 155 -10.96 9.60 -7.95
CA ILE A 155 -10.14 8.42 -7.74
C ILE A 155 -8.66 8.83 -7.79
N GLY A 156 -7.87 8.42 -6.81
CA GLY A 156 -6.43 8.62 -6.80
C GLY A 156 -5.79 7.79 -5.70
N LEU A 157 -4.51 7.44 -5.86
CA LEU A 157 -3.80 6.56 -4.94
C LEU A 157 -3.69 7.15 -3.52
N PHE A 158 -3.54 8.46 -3.44
CA PHE A 158 -3.42 9.24 -2.21
C PHE A 158 -4.44 10.38 -2.15
N TYR A 159 -5.57 10.24 -2.87
CA TYR A 159 -6.66 11.20 -2.81
C TYR A 159 -7.15 11.36 -1.37
N GLU A 160 -7.37 12.60 -0.92
CA GLU A 160 -7.71 12.96 0.48
C GLU A 160 -6.66 12.56 1.55
N ALA A 161 -5.47 12.08 1.18
CA ALA A 161 -4.42 11.74 2.14
C ALA A 161 -3.66 12.96 2.68
N ASN A 162 -3.82 14.13 2.06
CA ASN A 162 -3.06 15.32 2.43
C ASN A 162 -3.64 16.03 3.66
N ASN A 163 -2.79 16.32 4.64
CA ASN A 163 -3.15 16.91 5.94
C ASN A 163 -4.23 16.09 6.70
N THR A 164 -4.21 14.76 6.53
CA THR A 164 -5.09 13.84 7.23
C THR A 164 -4.29 12.89 8.13
N ASN A 165 -4.99 12.00 8.83
CA ASN A 165 -4.43 11.02 9.76
C ASN A 165 -5.02 9.65 9.46
N ASP A 166 -4.25 8.60 9.77
CA ASP A 166 -4.61 7.20 9.57
C ASP A 166 -5.17 6.57 10.85
N GLY A 167 -5.81 7.36 11.72
CA GLY A 167 -6.48 6.90 12.93
C GLY A 167 -5.87 7.40 14.24
N VAL A 168 -6.39 6.86 15.34
CA VAL A 168 -5.97 7.20 16.70
C VAL A 168 -5.08 6.10 17.25
N TYR A 169 -3.84 6.42 17.55
CA TYR A 169 -2.90 5.52 18.19
C TYR A 169 -2.93 5.73 19.69
N GLU A 170 -2.88 4.64 20.43
CA GLU A 170 -2.62 4.61 21.87
C GLU A 170 -1.41 3.72 22.10
N ILE A 171 -0.33 4.31 22.60
CA ILE A 171 0.97 3.66 22.76
C ILE A 171 1.45 3.71 24.20
N HIS A 172 2.26 2.75 24.61
CA HIS A 172 2.92 2.77 25.92
C HIS A 172 4.06 3.81 25.97
N ASP A 173 4.12 4.57 27.06
CA ASP A 173 5.14 5.60 27.28
C ASP A 173 6.47 5.05 27.83
N GLY A 174 6.49 3.77 28.20
CA GLY A 174 7.68 3.07 28.68
C GLY A 174 8.12 3.42 30.11
N VAL A 175 7.36 4.23 30.86
CA VAL A 175 7.73 4.65 32.22
C VAL A 175 7.74 3.47 33.19
N GLU A 176 6.70 2.63 33.14
CA GLU A 176 6.60 1.43 34.00
C GLU A 176 7.50 0.30 33.51
N ASN A 177 7.59 0.12 32.19
CA ASN A 177 8.42 -0.90 31.57
C ASN A 177 9.04 -0.37 30.27
N PRO A 178 10.36 -0.10 30.24
CA PRO A 178 11.04 0.38 29.03
C PRO A 178 10.86 -0.55 27.82
N ALA A 179 10.69 -1.86 28.03
CA ALA A 179 10.48 -2.81 26.94
C ALA A 179 9.14 -2.63 26.20
N GLU A 180 8.21 -1.86 26.76
CA GLU A 180 6.92 -1.53 26.13
C GLU A 180 6.95 -0.19 25.38
N LEU A 181 8.00 0.62 25.52
CA LEU A 181 8.08 1.95 24.92
C LEU A 181 7.69 1.94 23.43
N GLY A 182 6.69 2.75 23.08
CA GLY A 182 6.22 2.92 21.70
C GLY A 182 5.37 1.78 21.16
N LYS A 183 5.18 0.67 21.89
CA LYS A 183 4.27 -0.40 21.47
C LYS A 183 2.83 0.07 21.49
N ILE A 184 2.07 -0.35 20.49
CA ILE A 184 0.66 -0.02 20.31
C ILE A 184 -0.17 -0.84 21.28
N ALA A 185 -0.84 -0.15 22.20
CA ALA A 185 -1.85 -0.73 23.06
C ALA A 185 -3.20 -0.86 22.32
N SER A 186 -3.55 0.14 21.50
CA SER A 186 -4.70 0.09 20.61
C SER A 186 -4.57 1.04 19.42
N TRP A 187 -5.23 0.71 18.31
CA TRP A 187 -5.43 1.59 17.16
C TRP A 187 -6.93 1.71 16.89
N ASN A 188 -7.42 2.94 16.79
CA ASN A 188 -8.86 3.25 16.74
C ASN A 188 -9.65 2.59 17.89
N GLY A 189 -9.03 2.45 19.07
CA GLY A 189 -9.63 1.85 20.26
C GLY A 189 -9.74 0.32 20.22
N LYS A 190 -9.16 -0.34 19.20
CA LYS A 190 -9.15 -1.80 19.06
C LYS A 190 -7.73 -2.35 19.11
N LYS A 191 -7.58 -3.59 19.59
CA LYS A 191 -6.31 -4.35 19.58
C LYS A 191 -6.11 -5.18 18.31
N THR A 192 -7.16 -5.27 17.51
CA THR A 192 -7.19 -5.98 16.24
C THR A 192 -7.67 -5.02 15.16
N VAL A 193 -7.25 -5.26 13.92
CA VAL A 193 -7.89 -4.64 12.76
C VAL A 193 -9.30 -5.20 12.54
N ASP A 194 -10.03 -4.68 11.56
CA ASP A 194 -11.41 -5.12 11.30
C ASP A 194 -11.48 -6.61 10.92
N GLN A 195 -12.54 -7.28 11.37
CA GLN A 195 -12.73 -8.70 11.13
C GLN A 195 -12.96 -9.05 9.65
N SER A 196 -13.39 -8.08 8.85
CA SER A 196 -13.60 -8.25 7.41
C SER A 196 -12.29 -8.30 6.61
N TRP A 197 -11.18 -7.81 7.17
CA TRP A 197 -9.92 -7.68 6.43
C TRP A 197 -9.17 -9.00 6.30
N TRP A 198 -9.07 -9.76 7.39
CA TRP A 198 -8.28 -10.99 7.47
C TRP A 198 -9.05 -12.09 8.20
N SER A 199 -8.84 -13.35 7.82
CA SER A 199 -9.67 -14.47 8.28
C SER A 199 -9.26 -15.04 9.64
N SER A 200 -7.97 -14.97 10.01
CA SER A 200 -7.48 -15.49 11.30
C SER A 200 -7.40 -14.41 12.38
N GLU A 201 -7.43 -14.79 13.66
CA GLU A 201 -7.16 -13.87 14.76
C GLU A 201 -5.71 -13.38 14.76
N ASN A 202 -4.76 -14.26 14.45
CA ASN A 202 -3.35 -13.91 14.35
C ASN A 202 -3.12 -12.80 13.32
N ALA A 203 -3.73 -12.92 12.14
CA ALA A 203 -3.60 -11.94 11.07
C ALA A 203 -4.22 -10.58 11.42
N ARG A 204 -5.27 -10.59 12.24
CA ARG A 204 -5.94 -9.37 12.68
C ARG A 204 -5.23 -8.66 13.83
N THR A 205 -4.32 -9.33 14.53
CA THR A 205 -3.68 -8.77 15.74
C THR A 205 -2.72 -7.63 15.41
N ILE A 206 -2.87 -6.51 16.12
CA ILE A 206 -1.96 -5.37 16.03
C ILE A 206 -0.77 -5.63 16.97
N ARG A 207 0.44 -5.66 16.41
CA ARG A 207 1.67 -6.03 17.11
C ARG A 207 2.74 -4.94 16.95
N GLY A 208 3.53 -4.75 18.01
CA GLY A 208 4.72 -3.91 17.96
C GLY A 208 4.43 -2.42 17.97
N THR A 209 5.28 -1.62 17.32
CA THR A 209 5.17 -0.16 17.30
C THR A 209 4.58 0.32 15.98
N GLU A 210 4.39 1.63 15.82
CA GLU A 210 4.00 2.25 14.55
C GLU A 210 5.20 2.55 13.62
N GLY A 211 6.42 2.27 14.08
CA GLY A 211 7.64 2.34 13.27
C GLY A 211 8.48 3.62 13.41
N MET A 212 8.02 4.67 14.12
CA MET A 212 8.86 5.85 14.39
C MET A 212 9.80 5.71 15.59
N LEU A 213 9.50 4.79 16.52
CA LEU A 213 10.31 4.52 17.71
C LEU A 213 10.22 3.04 18.06
N PHE A 214 11.29 2.49 18.64
CA PHE A 214 11.36 1.12 19.12
C PHE A 214 11.81 1.07 20.59
N PRO A 215 11.51 -0.01 21.32
CA PRO A 215 12.04 -0.21 22.67
C PRO A 215 13.58 -0.19 22.72
N PRO A 216 14.18 0.26 23.84
CA PRO A 216 15.63 0.27 24.03
C PRO A 216 16.21 -1.14 24.23
N PHE A 217 17.54 -1.24 24.14
CA PHE A 217 18.31 -2.47 24.35
C PHE A 217 17.99 -3.62 23.39
N LEU A 218 17.81 -3.30 22.11
CA LEU A 218 17.59 -4.26 21.05
C LEU A 218 18.75 -5.25 20.92
N LYS A 219 18.40 -6.51 20.70
CA LYS A 219 19.33 -7.60 20.42
C LYS A 219 19.21 -8.02 18.96
N LYS A 220 20.28 -8.59 18.42
CA LYS A 220 20.30 -9.15 17.06
C LYS A 220 19.33 -10.32 16.87
N SER A 221 18.96 -11.00 17.95
CA SER A 221 17.97 -12.09 17.95
C SER A 221 16.53 -11.60 17.97
N ASP A 222 16.29 -10.31 18.13
CA ASP A 222 14.94 -9.78 18.27
C ASP A 222 14.24 -9.77 16.90
N ARG A 223 12.99 -10.21 16.90
CA ARG A 223 12.05 -9.99 15.79
C ARG A 223 11.20 -8.78 16.16
N ILE A 224 11.38 -7.67 15.44
CA ILE A 224 10.65 -6.42 15.73
C ILE A 224 9.39 -6.35 14.89
N TYR A 225 8.25 -6.06 15.54
CA TYR A 225 6.97 -5.92 14.85
C TYR A 225 6.65 -4.45 14.61
N VAL A 226 6.07 -4.17 13.44
CA VAL A 226 5.58 -2.84 13.06
C VAL A 226 4.18 -2.99 12.49
N PHE A 227 3.22 -2.24 13.06
CA PHE A 227 1.90 -2.10 12.46
C PHE A 227 1.94 -1.06 11.36
N ILE A 228 1.64 -1.49 10.13
CA ILE A 228 1.62 -0.61 8.96
C ILE A 228 0.18 -0.47 8.51
N SER A 229 -0.48 0.61 8.93
CA SER A 229 -1.91 0.86 8.65
C SER A 229 -2.25 0.78 7.16
N GLN A 230 -1.36 1.25 6.28
CA GLN A 230 -1.58 1.19 4.82
C GLN A 230 -1.39 -0.21 4.22
N LEU A 231 -0.75 -1.14 4.93
CA LEU A 231 -0.76 -2.57 4.58
C LEU A 231 -1.86 -3.33 5.32
N CYS A 232 -2.60 -2.64 6.20
CA CYS A 232 -3.69 -3.19 6.98
C CYS A 232 -3.30 -4.35 7.90
N ARG A 233 -2.00 -4.47 8.22
CA ARG A 233 -1.47 -5.55 9.04
C ARG A 233 -0.21 -5.17 9.79
N SER A 234 0.11 -6.01 10.78
CA SER A 234 1.44 -6.03 11.39
C SER A 234 2.39 -6.86 10.51
N VAL A 235 3.59 -6.34 10.31
CA VAL A 235 4.72 -7.06 9.71
C VAL A 235 5.85 -7.18 10.73
N TRP A 236 6.83 -8.02 10.44
CA TRP A 236 8.05 -8.10 11.25
C TRP A 236 9.29 -7.80 10.43
N LEU A 237 10.33 -7.34 11.12
CA LEU A 237 11.67 -7.14 10.59
C LEU A 237 12.67 -7.96 11.39
N GLU A 238 13.73 -8.42 10.73
CA GLU A 238 14.78 -9.24 11.30
C GLU A 238 16.14 -8.58 11.11
N PHE A 239 17.05 -8.82 12.06
CA PHE A 239 18.40 -8.28 12.00
C PHE A 239 19.13 -8.81 10.74
N GLN A 240 19.65 -7.88 9.94
CA GLN A 240 20.48 -8.19 8.78
C GLN A 240 21.97 -8.05 9.11
N LYS A 241 22.38 -6.87 9.61
CA LYS A 241 23.79 -6.53 9.83
C LYS A 241 23.96 -5.32 10.75
N GLU A 242 25.15 -5.18 11.30
CA GLU A 242 25.60 -3.93 11.92
C GLU A 242 26.00 -2.94 10.83
N ILE A 243 25.71 -1.67 11.05
CA ILE A 243 26.10 -0.57 10.17
C ILE A 243 26.53 0.64 11.02
N GLU A 244 27.13 1.62 10.36
CA GLU A 244 27.34 2.95 10.92
C GLU A 244 26.60 3.97 10.05
N TYR A 245 25.81 4.85 10.69
CA TYR A 245 25.10 5.95 10.02
C TYR A 245 25.53 7.26 10.66
N GLU A 246 26.19 8.12 9.88
CA GLU A 246 26.73 9.41 10.34
C GLU A 246 27.56 9.32 11.64
N GLY A 247 28.38 8.26 11.78
CA GLY A 247 29.21 8.02 12.96
C GLY A 247 28.49 7.37 14.15
N VAL A 248 27.21 7.00 14.00
CA VAL A 248 26.42 6.32 15.03
C VAL A 248 26.27 4.83 14.67
N PRO A 249 26.73 3.90 15.53
CA PRO A 249 26.52 2.46 15.34
C PRO A 249 25.04 2.10 15.38
N ALA A 250 24.59 1.28 14.43
CA ALA A 250 23.19 0.88 14.32
C ALA A 250 23.05 -0.59 13.91
N TYR A 251 21.88 -1.15 14.21
CA TYR A 251 21.44 -2.42 13.67
C TYR A 251 20.49 -2.18 12.51
N ARG A 252 20.78 -2.78 11.35
CA ARG A 252 19.86 -2.82 10.23
C ARG A 252 18.90 -3.97 10.41
N PHE A 253 17.63 -3.66 10.52
CA PHE A 253 16.53 -4.61 10.42
C PHE A 253 15.88 -4.52 9.05
N VAL A 254 15.58 -5.67 8.44
CA VAL A 254 14.95 -5.75 7.10
C VAL A 254 13.71 -6.63 7.15
N LEU A 255 12.79 -6.38 6.23
CA LEU A 255 11.61 -7.22 6.05
C LEU A 255 12.02 -8.54 5.36
N PRO A 256 11.84 -9.71 6.00
CA PRO A 256 12.24 -10.98 5.42
C PRO A 256 11.18 -11.47 4.41
N PRO A 257 11.56 -12.30 3.41
CA PRO A 257 10.66 -12.73 2.33
C PRO A 257 9.40 -13.44 2.83
N GLU A 258 9.48 -14.13 3.96
CA GLU A 258 8.37 -14.84 4.60
C GLU A 258 7.19 -13.92 4.92
N VAL A 259 7.38 -12.61 5.08
CA VAL A 259 6.28 -11.65 5.33
C VAL A 259 5.30 -11.58 4.15
N PHE A 260 5.76 -11.82 2.92
CA PHE A 260 4.94 -11.85 1.70
C PHE A 260 4.75 -13.27 1.16
N ASP A 261 5.05 -14.31 1.94
CA ASP A 261 4.82 -15.70 1.53
C ASP A 261 3.53 -16.24 2.18
N PRO A 262 2.43 -16.46 1.44
CA PRO A 262 1.17 -16.94 2.02
C PRO A 262 1.30 -18.35 2.61
N THR A 263 2.35 -19.11 2.27
CA THR A 263 2.59 -20.46 2.79
C THR A 263 3.33 -20.46 4.14
N ALA A 264 3.88 -19.31 4.55
CA ALA A 264 4.54 -19.18 5.85
C ALA A 264 3.51 -19.34 6.99
N PRO A 265 3.80 -20.13 8.04
CA PRO A 265 2.87 -20.32 9.16
C PRO A 265 2.43 -19.01 9.83
N GLU A 266 3.34 -18.04 9.94
CA GLU A 266 3.04 -16.71 10.49
C GLU A 266 2.01 -15.93 9.66
N ASN A 267 1.79 -16.31 8.41
CA ASN A 267 0.88 -15.66 7.48
C ASN A 267 -0.51 -16.31 7.39
N GLU A 268 -0.81 -17.29 8.24
CA GLU A 268 -2.14 -17.88 8.32
C GLU A 268 -3.22 -16.78 8.43
N GLY A 269 -4.13 -16.75 7.45
CA GLY A 269 -5.26 -15.84 7.40
C GLY A 269 -5.04 -14.48 6.73
N PHE A 270 -3.84 -14.22 6.18
CA PHE A 270 -3.60 -13.06 5.31
C PHE A 270 -3.93 -13.31 3.83
N CYS A 271 -4.44 -14.48 3.50
CA CYS A 271 -5.00 -14.78 2.19
C CYS A 271 -6.52 -14.56 2.19
N ASN A 272 -6.99 -13.86 1.15
CA ASN A 272 -8.39 -13.83 0.72
C ASN A 272 -8.52 -14.67 -0.55
N PRO A 273 -8.94 -15.95 -0.47
CA PRO A 273 -9.11 -16.80 -1.65
C PRO A 273 -10.03 -16.14 -2.67
N THR A 274 -9.66 -16.19 -3.94
CA THR A 274 -10.41 -15.56 -5.02
C THR A 274 -10.55 -16.46 -6.24
N ASP A 275 -11.73 -16.44 -6.84
CA ASP A 275 -12.00 -17.14 -8.09
C ASP A 275 -11.44 -16.40 -9.33
N LYS A 276 -10.85 -15.21 -9.12
CA LYS A 276 -10.10 -14.45 -10.13
C LYS A 276 -8.74 -15.12 -10.35
N LYS A 277 -8.48 -15.54 -11.58
CA LYS A 277 -7.24 -16.23 -11.98
C LYS A 277 -6.35 -15.31 -12.79
N PHE A 278 -5.22 -14.96 -12.21
CA PHE A 278 -4.14 -14.15 -12.81
C PHE A 278 -2.89 -14.99 -13.06
N PHE A 279 -2.63 -15.96 -12.18
CA PHE A 279 -1.44 -16.81 -12.21
C PHE A 279 -1.83 -18.28 -12.06
N ASP A 280 -1.13 -19.17 -12.75
CA ASP A 280 -1.33 -20.62 -12.67
C ASP A 280 -1.04 -21.12 -11.26
N SER A 281 -0.04 -20.53 -10.59
CA SER A 281 0.35 -20.84 -9.21
C SER A 281 -0.77 -20.63 -8.19
N GLN A 282 -1.79 -19.82 -8.50
CA GLN A 282 -2.94 -19.64 -7.58
C GLN A 282 -3.72 -20.94 -7.36
N ASN A 283 -3.66 -21.88 -8.31
CA ASN A 283 -4.31 -23.18 -8.17
C ASN A 283 -3.58 -24.09 -7.17
N GLU A 284 -2.32 -23.81 -6.86
CA GLU A 284 -1.49 -24.57 -5.92
C GLU A 284 -1.65 -24.08 -4.47
N THR A 285 -2.23 -22.90 -4.28
CA THR A 285 -2.31 -22.20 -2.98
C THR A 285 -3.76 -21.91 -2.56
N ASP A 286 -4.67 -22.87 -2.74
CA ASP A 286 -6.10 -22.73 -2.37
C ASP A 286 -6.71 -21.39 -2.83
N ASP A 287 -6.44 -21.00 -4.08
CA ASP A 287 -6.92 -19.76 -4.71
C ASP A 287 -6.35 -18.45 -4.12
N CYS A 288 -5.30 -18.53 -3.30
CA CYS A 288 -4.51 -17.38 -2.86
C CYS A 288 -3.58 -16.85 -3.98
N PHE A 289 -3.22 -15.57 -3.92
CA PHE A 289 -2.17 -15.02 -4.77
C PHE A 289 -0.79 -15.59 -4.43
N PRO A 290 0.13 -15.72 -5.40
CA PRO A 290 1.47 -16.22 -5.15
C PRO A 290 2.27 -15.33 -4.19
N LYS A 291 3.33 -15.91 -3.61
CA LYS A 291 4.28 -15.18 -2.77
C LYS A 291 4.82 -13.92 -3.44
N GLY A 292 5.14 -12.92 -2.62
CA GLY A 292 5.57 -11.59 -3.05
C GLY A 292 4.42 -10.61 -3.27
N LEU A 293 3.17 -11.06 -3.17
CA LEU A 293 1.97 -10.28 -3.37
C LEU A 293 1.08 -10.29 -2.12
N LEU A 294 0.46 -9.16 -1.81
CA LEU A 294 -0.50 -8.98 -0.73
C LEU A 294 -1.71 -8.19 -1.24
N GLU A 295 -2.83 -8.88 -1.42
CA GLU A 295 -4.12 -8.28 -1.77
C GLU A 295 -4.67 -7.50 -0.56
N ILE A 296 -5.07 -6.24 -0.75
CA ILE A 296 -5.50 -5.37 0.36
C ILE A 296 -6.84 -4.65 0.09
N SER A 297 -7.58 -5.01 -0.96
CA SER A 297 -8.82 -4.33 -1.36
C SER A 297 -9.80 -4.23 -0.19
N LYS A 298 -9.99 -5.31 0.58
CA LYS A 298 -10.97 -5.35 1.69
C LYS A 298 -10.76 -4.27 2.77
N CYS A 299 -9.54 -3.79 2.95
CA CYS A 299 -9.25 -2.75 3.94
C CYS A 299 -9.20 -1.33 3.37
N GLN A 300 -9.29 -1.20 2.04
CA GLN A 300 -9.38 0.08 1.36
C GLN A 300 -10.86 0.51 1.24
N ARG A 301 -11.10 1.82 1.32
CA ARG A 301 -12.44 2.39 1.09
C ARG A 301 -12.91 2.03 -0.32
N SER A 302 -14.18 1.64 -0.46
CA SER A 302 -14.79 1.19 -1.72
C SER A 302 -14.16 -0.08 -2.31
N GLN A 303 -13.26 -0.75 -1.59
CA GLN A 303 -12.60 -2.02 -1.94
C GLN A 303 -12.00 -2.11 -3.36
N PRO A 304 -11.26 -1.10 -3.86
CA PRO A 304 -10.65 -1.14 -5.18
C PRO A 304 -9.70 -2.33 -5.34
N PRO A 305 -9.53 -2.88 -6.56
CA PRO A 305 -8.72 -4.08 -6.83
C PRO A 305 -7.21 -3.79 -6.71
N ILE A 306 -6.74 -3.63 -5.47
CA ILE A 306 -5.38 -3.18 -5.14
C ILE A 306 -4.59 -4.32 -4.49
N MET A 307 -3.39 -4.48 -5.03
CA MET A 307 -2.40 -5.43 -4.55
C MET A 307 -1.09 -4.74 -4.25
N ILE A 308 -0.50 -5.06 -3.09
CA ILE A 308 0.81 -4.59 -2.70
C ILE A 308 1.86 -5.64 -3.01
N SER A 309 3.00 -5.19 -3.52
CA SER A 309 4.25 -5.94 -3.58
C SER A 309 5.39 -5.07 -3.07
N LEU A 310 6.59 -5.64 -2.99
CA LEU A 310 7.81 -4.83 -2.94
C LEU A 310 8.18 -4.35 -4.37
N PRO A 311 8.95 -3.25 -4.50
CA PRO A 311 9.33 -2.70 -5.80
C PRO A 311 9.92 -3.74 -6.75
N ASN A 312 9.61 -3.63 -8.05
CA ASN A 312 10.04 -4.56 -9.10
C ASN A 312 9.73 -6.03 -8.76
N PHE A 313 8.60 -6.25 -8.06
CA PHE A 313 8.16 -7.56 -7.59
C PHE A 313 9.24 -8.32 -6.81
N ASN A 314 9.99 -7.62 -5.96
CA ASN A 314 10.93 -8.26 -5.05
C ASN A 314 10.23 -9.34 -4.20
N PHE A 315 10.91 -10.47 -3.99
CA PHE A 315 10.40 -11.70 -3.40
C PHE A 315 9.29 -12.46 -4.15
N ALA A 316 8.73 -11.91 -5.23
CA ALA A 316 7.76 -12.62 -6.05
C ALA A 316 8.39 -13.71 -6.92
N SER A 317 7.57 -14.64 -7.43
CA SER A 317 7.99 -15.66 -8.41
C SER A 317 8.32 -15.04 -9.77
N ASP A 318 9.02 -15.79 -10.63
CA ASP A 318 9.31 -15.33 -11.99
C ASP A 318 8.06 -15.17 -12.84
N GLU A 319 7.01 -15.97 -12.60
CA GLU A 319 5.71 -15.81 -13.24
C GLU A 319 5.12 -14.41 -12.98
N VAL A 320 5.13 -13.96 -11.73
CA VAL A 320 4.68 -12.61 -11.35
C VAL A 320 5.58 -11.54 -11.97
N ARG A 321 6.90 -11.71 -11.92
CA ARG A 321 7.86 -10.74 -12.49
C ARG A 321 7.70 -10.60 -14.01
N GLN A 322 7.38 -11.69 -14.70
CA GLN A 322 7.21 -11.72 -16.16
C GLN A 322 5.83 -11.26 -16.63
N SER A 323 4.89 -11.06 -15.69
CA SER A 323 3.54 -10.56 -16.00
C SER A 323 3.50 -9.11 -16.47
N VAL A 324 4.58 -8.34 -16.29
CA VAL A 324 4.72 -6.96 -16.75
C VAL A 324 6.11 -6.73 -17.31
N LYS A 325 6.20 -6.21 -18.54
CA LYS A 325 7.47 -5.83 -19.19
C LYS A 325 7.79 -4.36 -18.94
N GLY A 326 9.07 -4.05 -18.77
CA GLY A 326 9.56 -2.67 -18.59
C GLY A 326 9.81 -2.25 -17.14
N LEU A 327 9.64 -3.18 -16.18
CA LEU A 327 10.15 -3.03 -14.82
C LEU A 327 11.67 -3.19 -14.78
N ASN A 328 12.31 -2.58 -13.78
CA ASN A 328 13.73 -2.79 -13.54
C ASN A 328 13.99 -4.20 -12.99
N SER A 329 15.23 -4.67 -13.07
CA SER A 329 15.63 -5.86 -12.33
C SER A 329 15.49 -5.62 -10.83
N THR A 330 15.01 -6.63 -10.12
CA THR A 330 14.92 -6.64 -8.66
C THR A 330 16.30 -6.49 -8.03
N ASP A 331 16.41 -5.61 -7.04
CA ASP A 331 17.62 -5.43 -6.25
C ASP A 331 17.30 -5.62 -4.75
N PRO A 332 17.93 -6.58 -4.05
CA PRO A 332 17.59 -6.91 -2.65
C PRO A 332 17.84 -5.80 -1.63
N ASP A 333 18.70 -4.83 -1.92
CA ASP A 333 19.02 -3.72 -1.02
C ASP A 333 18.22 -2.45 -1.36
N ARG A 334 17.93 -2.23 -2.66
CA ARG A 334 17.11 -1.12 -3.16
C ARG A 334 15.61 -1.40 -3.04
N ASP A 335 15.16 -2.63 -3.18
CA ASP A 335 13.73 -2.97 -3.30
C ASP A 335 13.18 -3.63 -2.03
N ILE A 336 13.78 -3.32 -0.87
CA ILE A 336 13.37 -3.86 0.44
C ILE A 336 12.97 -2.74 1.41
N ILE A 337 12.13 -3.10 2.39
CA ILE A 337 11.86 -2.29 3.57
C ILE A 337 12.98 -2.53 4.59
N LEU A 338 13.59 -1.45 5.08
CA LEU A 338 14.63 -1.51 6.10
C LEU A 338 14.51 -0.37 7.11
N VAL A 339 15.00 -0.62 8.31
CA VAL A 339 15.15 0.36 9.38
C VAL A 339 16.51 0.16 10.05
N ASP A 340 17.29 1.24 10.13
CA ASP A 340 18.53 1.31 10.87
C ASP A 340 18.25 1.94 12.24
N ILE A 341 18.51 1.19 13.32
CA ILE A 341 18.13 1.55 14.68
C ILE A 341 19.36 1.57 15.59
N GLU A 342 19.56 2.65 16.36
CA GLU A 342 20.56 2.66 17.44
C GLU A 342 20.07 1.72 18.55
N PRO A 343 20.82 0.65 18.87
CA PRO A 343 20.26 -0.47 19.63
C PRO A 343 20.09 -0.18 21.12
N ARG A 344 20.78 0.80 21.71
CA ARG A 344 20.67 1.11 23.14
C ARG A 344 19.44 1.95 23.42
N LEU A 345 19.11 2.90 22.56
CA LEU A 345 18.01 3.83 22.72
C LEU A 345 16.74 3.39 21.99
N GLY A 346 16.85 2.52 20.98
CA GLY A 346 15.71 2.18 20.10
C GLY A 346 15.35 3.31 19.13
N ALA A 347 16.27 4.27 18.95
CA ALA A 347 16.07 5.43 18.09
C ALA A 347 16.29 5.06 16.61
N VAL A 348 15.34 5.41 15.76
CA VAL A 348 15.46 5.24 14.30
C VAL A 348 16.42 6.29 13.76
N LEU A 349 17.46 5.85 13.06
CA LEU A 349 18.46 6.71 12.43
C LEU A 349 18.20 6.87 10.92
N ARG A 350 17.71 5.81 10.28
CA ARG A 350 17.34 5.82 8.86
C ARG A 350 16.28 4.76 8.63
N ALA A 351 15.27 5.06 7.83
CA ALA A 351 14.28 4.07 7.43
C ALA A 351 13.94 4.23 5.95
N HIS A 352 13.93 3.13 5.20
CA HIS A 352 13.36 3.10 3.86
C HIS A 352 12.11 2.24 3.90
N ARG A 353 10.96 2.89 3.77
CA ARG A 353 9.69 2.23 3.55
C ARG A 353 9.39 2.24 2.05
N ARG A 354 9.38 1.06 1.44
CA ARG A 354 9.19 0.87 0.01
C ARG A 354 8.09 -0.14 -0.24
N SER A 355 7.21 0.19 -1.18
CA SER A 355 6.10 -0.66 -1.59
C SER A 355 5.73 -0.30 -3.03
N GLN A 356 5.24 -1.28 -3.76
CA GLN A 356 4.66 -1.11 -5.08
C GLN A 356 3.16 -1.37 -5.00
N VAL A 357 2.39 -0.46 -5.59
CA VAL A 357 0.93 -0.59 -5.71
C VAL A 357 0.65 -1.12 -7.10
N ASN A 358 -0.11 -2.21 -7.16
CA ASN A 358 -0.52 -2.88 -8.40
C ASN A 358 -2.05 -2.84 -8.46
N ILE A 359 -2.59 -2.65 -9.67
CA ILE A 359 -4.03 -2.68 -9.92
C ILE A 359 -4.35 -3.99 -10.64
N GLU A 360 -5.21 -4.80 -10.06
CA GLU A 360 -5.60 -6.08 -10.62
C GLU A 360 -6.57 -5.87 -11.79
N MET A 361 -6.25 -6.43 -12.96
CA MET A 361 -7.07 -6.35 -14.16
C MET A 361 -7.42 -7.75 -14.65
N TRP A 362 -8.71 -8.08 -14.78
CA TRP A 362 -9.16 -9.39 -15.26
C TRP A 362 -10.32 -9.27 -16.26
N LYS A 363 -10.59 -10.36 -17.00
CA LYS A 363 -11.62 -10.42 -18.04
C LYS A 363 -13.06 -10.49 -17.48
N GLY A 364 -13.22 -10.84 -16.21
CA GLY A 364 -14.53 -11.22 -15.65
C GLY A 364 -15.04 -12.56 -16.18
N ARG A 365 -15.98 -13.17 -15.45
CA ARG A 365 -16.54 -14.49 -15.79
C ARG A 365 -17.77 -14.33 -16.68
N ASP A 366 -17.83 -15.12 -17.76
CA ASP A 366 -18.96 -15.15 -18.72
C ASP A 366 -19.25 -13.79 -19.38
N LEU A 367 -18.27 -12.89 -19.40
CA LEU A 367 -18.37 -11.60 -20.09
C LEU A 367 -17.77 -11.73 -21.50
N VAL A 368 -18.54 -11.29 -22.49
CA VAL A 368 -18.06 -11.09 -23.86
C VAL A 368 -17.89 -9.59 -24.03
N PHE A 369 -16.64 -9.15 -24.14
CA PHE A 369 -16.35 -7.77 -24.51
C PHE A 369 -16.61 -7.56 -26.01
N PRO A 370 -17.10 -6.38 -26.42
CA PRO A 370 -17.30 -6.02 -27.83
C PRO A 370 -16.03 -6.09 -28.66
#